data_AF-A0A0K8VJ16-F1
#
_entry.id   AF-A0A0K8VJ16-F1
#
_cell.length_a   1.000
_cell.length_b   1.000
_cell.length_c   1.000
_cell.angle_alpha   90.00
_cell.angle_beta   90.00
_cell.angle_gamma   90.00
#
_symmetry.space_group_name_H-M   'P 1'
#
loop_
_entity.id
_entity.type
_entity.pdbx_description
1 polymer ?
#
loop_
_entity_poly.entity_id
_entity_poly.type
_entity_poly.pdbx_seq_one_letter_code
_entity_poly.pdbx_strand_id
1 'polypeptide(L)'
;MFVCKNCSQSGLEIFRKSQATIPQMCVTAIANMQQNALKDGKSKFLFSKDKEIIPYIEQYWEAMTTMPRRVTQSWYSTVQRSLVKEVNILFTYEENAETGAMFGLVTQDLSLIKPNYDTMASSLTKNNRQNKRKLPGNDSGPTGKKGRPSSDITANVKLPAHGYPLEHPFNKDGYRYILAEPDPHAPFRQEFDESSDWAGKPIPGWLYRTLVPNCVLLALHDRAPQLKISEDRLAVTGEKGYCMVRATHSVNRGRWYFEAVVEEMPEGAA
;
A
#
# COMPACT_ATOMS: atom_id res chain seq x y z
N MET A 1 9.03 7.21 -13.60
CA MET A 1 9.10 8.54 -14.27
C MET A 1 7.90 9.36 -13.83
N PHE A 2 8.15 10.60 -13.40
CA PHE A 2 7.12 11.57 -13.06
C PHE A 2 7.34 12.83 -13.91
N VAL A 3 6.27 13.37 -14.49
CA VAL A 3 6.23 14.66 -15.18
C VAL A 3 5.04 15.43 -14.63
N CYS A 4 5.26 16.63 -14.09
CA CYS A 4 4.18 17.46 -13.54
C CYS A 4 3.34 18.11 -14.66
N LYS A 5 2.18 18.67 -14.31
CA LYS A 5 1.24 19.32 -15.26
C LYS A 5 1.93 20.38 -16.11
N ASN A 6 2.75 21.21 -15.48
CA ASN A 6 3.41 22.34 -16.13
C ASN A 6 4.49 21.91 -17.13
N CYS A 7 5.12 20.76 -16.92
CA CYS A 7 6.15 20.22 -17.81
C CYS A 7 5.58 19.30 -18.89
N SER A 8 4.32 18.88 -18.76
CA SER A 8 3.68 17.95 -19.69
C SER A 8 3.07 18.69 -20.87
N GLN A 9 3.35 18.21 -22.09
CA GLN A 9 2.79 18.80 -23.31
C GLN A 9 1.27 18.68 -23.40
N SER A 10 0.68 17.70 -22.70
CA SER A 10 -0.78 17.54 -22.62
C SER A 10 -1.43 18.38 -21.51
N GLY A 11 -0.64 19.08 -20.68
CA GLY A 11 -1.13 19.74 -19.46
C GLY A 11 -1.52 18.78 -18.34
N LEU A 12 -1.22 17.48 -18.49
CA LEU A 12 -1.60 16.43 -17.54
C LEU A 12 -0.38 15.77 -16.90
N GLU A 13 -0.48 15.40 -15.62
CA GLU A 13 0.64 14.75 -14.89
C GLU A 13 0.89 13.35 -15.40
N ILE A 14 2.12 13.00 -15.71
CA ILE A 14 2.45 11.64 -16.16
C ILE A 14 3.19 10.93 -15.04
N PHE A 15 2.62 9.86 -14.50
CA PHE A 15 3.29 8.98 -13.54
C PHE A 15 3.39 7.55 -14.06
N ARG A 16 4.62 7.08 -14.25
CA ARG A 16 4.94 5.71 -14.66
C ARG A 16 5.82 5.04 -13.62
N LYS A 17 5.32 3.94 -13.05
CA LYS A 17 6.11 3.06 -12.18
C LYS A 17 7.05 2.20 -13.02
N SER A 18 8.31 2.12 -12.62
CA SER A 18 9.29 1.18 -13.18
C SER A 18 9.54 0.08 -12.16
N GLN A 19 9.86 -1.12 -12.64
CA GLN A 19 10.30 -2.20 -11.75
C GLN A 19 11.61 -1.80 -11.07
N ALA A 20 11.63 -1.83 -9.74
CA ALA A 20 12.82 -1.51 -8.97
C ALA A 20 13.87 -2.63 -9.07
N THR A 21 15.13 -2.25 -9.19
CA THR A 21 16.26 -3.17 -9.06
C THR A 21 16.56 -3.43 -7.57
N ILE A 22 17.27 -4.53 -7.25
CA ILE A 22 17.64 -4.84 -5.86
C ILE A 22 18.46 -3.71 -5.20
N PRO A 23 19.46 -3.10 -5.87
CA PRO A 23 20.14 -1.92 -5.32
C PRO A 23 19.18 -0.76 -5.00
N GLN A 24 18.23 -0.46 -5.89
CA GLN A 24 17.23 0.59 -5.65
C GLN A 24 16.34 0.27 -4.44
N MET A 25 15.94 -0.99 -4.28
CA MET A 25 15.18 -1.46 -3.11
C MET A 25 16.01 -1.28 -1.83
N CYS A 26 17.29 -1.63 -1.86
CA CYS A 26 18.20 -1.47 -0.71
C CYS A 26 18.41 0.01 -0.36
N VAL A 27 18.64 0.89 -1.34
CA VAL A 27 18.76 2.34 -1.12
C VAL A 27 17.48 2.88 -0.49
N THR A 28 16.32 2.52 -1.05
CA THR A 28 15.02 2.96 -0.54
C THR A 28 14.79 2.48 0.90
N ALA A 29 15.12 1.21 1.20
CA ALA A 29 14.97 0.66 2.53
C ALA A 29 15.86 1.39 3.55
N ILE A 30 17.16 1.50 3.28
CA ILE A 30 18.11 2.15 4.19
C ILE A 30 17.75 3.63 4.38
N ALA A 31 17.43 4.36 3.31
CA ALA A 31 17.05 5.77 3.39
C ALA A 31 15.82 5.99 4.30
N ASN A 32 14.78 5.16 4.14
CA ASN A 32 13.60 5.25 4.99
C ASN A 32 13.90 4.90 6.44
N MET A 33 14.73 3.88 6.70
CA MET A 33 15.13 3.53 8.06
C MET A 33 15.98 4.64 8.71
N GLN A 34 16.90 5.26 7.98
CA GLN A 34 17.66 6.43 8.44
C GLN A 34 16.74 7.61 8.78
N GLN A 35 15.82 7.95 7.87
CA GLN A 35 14.85 9.01 8.10
C GLN A 35 13.92 8.72 9.28
N ASN A 36 13.54 7.46 9.48
CA ASN A 36 12.72 7.04 10.61
C ASN A 36 13.48 7.17 11.93
N ALA A 37 14.73 6.69 11.98
CA ALA A 37 15.59 6.86 13.14
C ALA A 37 15.76 8.35 13.50
N LEU A 38 16.03 9.20 12.50
CA LEU A 38 16.19 10.64 12.70
C LEU A 38 14.93 11.28 13.31
N LYS A 39 13.75 10.93 12.77
CA LYS A 39 12.46 11.40 13.30
C LYS A 39 12.19 10.92 14.73
N ASP A 40 12.75 9.79 15.13
CA ASP A 40 12.65 9.25 16.48
C ASP A 40 13.76 9.80 17.41
N GLY A 41 14.53 10.80 16.95
CA GLY A 41 15.62 11.42 17.70
C GLY A 41 16.90 10.57 17.79
N LYS A 42 17.01 9.53 16.95
CA LYS A 42 18.17 8.62 16.90
C LYS A 42 19.01 8.89 15.66
N SER A 43 20.33 8.96 15.82
CA SER A 43 21.26 8.99 14.69
C SER A 43 21.73 7.57 14.37
N LYS A 44 20.98 6.87 13.52
CA LYS A 44 21.33 5.51 13.05
C LYS A 44 21.56 5.52 11.54
N PHE A 45 22.78 5.18 11.13
CA PHE A 45 23.21 5.22 9.72
C PHE A 45 23.51 3.84 9.12
N LEU A 46 23.74 2.83 9.97
CA LEU A 46 24.06 1.46 9.59
C LEU A 46 22.97 0.49 10.06
N PHE A 47 22.62 -0.47 9.22
CA PHE A 47 21.53 -1.42 9.43
C PHE A 47 21.98 -2.84 9.11
N SER A 48 21.56 -3.79 9.94
CA SER A 48 21.88 -5.21 9.71
C SER A 48 21.14 -5.72 8.47
N LYS A 49 21.85 -6.43 7.59
CA LYS A 49 21.21 -7.07 6.43
C LYS A 49 20.07 -7.98 6.87
N ASP A 50 20.36 -8.91 7.78
CA ASP A 50 19.46 -10.01 8.11
C ASP A 50 18.37 -9.60 9.10
N LYS A 51 18.68 -8.67 10.02
CA LYS A 51 17.73 -8.25 11.06
C LYS A 51 16.89 -7.04 10.65
N GLU A 52 17.30 -6.26 9.64
CA GLU A 52 16.64 -4.98 9.33
C GLU A 52 16.36 -4.79 7.83
N ILE A 53 17.39 -4.83 6.97
CA ILE A 53 17.21 -4.51 5.54
C ILE A 53 16.27 -5.51 4.85
N ILE A 54 16.50 -6.81 5.04
CA ILE A 54 15.65 -7.85 4.45
C ILE A 54 14.22 -7.80 5.02
N PRO A 55 14.00 -7.79 6.35
CA PRO A 55 12.66 -7.65 6.92
C PRO A 55 11.91 -6.40 6.45
N TYR A 56 12.61 -5.26 6.34
CA TYR A 56 12.02 -4.02 5.80
C TYR A 56 11.56 -4.24 4.35
N ILE A 57 12.41 -4.87 3.54
CA ILE A 57 12.08 -5.15 2.14
C ILE A 57 10.87 -6.08 2.03
N GLU A 58 10.77 -7.09 2.90
CA GLU A 58 9.63 -8.00 2.93
C GLU A 58 8.34 -7.30 3.35
N GLN A 59 8.41 -6.46 4.38
CA GLN A 59 7.27 -5.71 4.90
C GLN A 59 6.68 -4.76 3.86
N TYR A 60 7.52 -4.09 3.08
CA TYR A 60 7.11 -3.09 2.09
C TYR A 60 7.21 -3.58 0.64
N TRP A 61 7.23 -4.90 0.41
CA TRP A 61 7.47 -5.51 -0.90
C TRP A 61 6.60 -4.93 -2.01
N GLU A 62 5.29 -4.87 -1.80
CA GLU A 62 4.30 -4.38 -2.78
C GLU A 62 4.43 -2.88 -3.07
N ALA A 63 4.99 -2.12 -2.12
CA ALA A 63 5.26 -0.70 -2.29
C ALA A 63 6.54 -0.43 -3.09
N MET A 64 7.52 -1.34 -3.02
CA MET A 64 8.81 -1.19 -3.70
C MET A 64 8.84 -1.81 -5.09
N THR A 65 8.11 -2.89 -5.33
CA THR A 65 8.18 -3.61 -6.61
C THR A 65 6.85 -4.27 -6.97
N THR A 66 6.61 -4.38 -8.28
CA THR A 66 5.47 -5.11 -8.84
C THR A 66 5.80 -6.58 -9.09
N MET A 67 6.99 -7.05 -8.71
CA MET A 67 7.35 -8.46 -8.81
C MET A 67 6.47 -9.30 -7.86
N PRO A 68 6.04 -10.49 -8.29
CA PRO A 68 5.42 -11.46 -7.39
C PRO A 68 6.30 -11.69 -6.16
N ARG A 69 5.66 -11.82 -4.99
CA ARG A 69 6.37 -12.06 -3.74
C ARG A 69 7.15 -13.37 -3.83
N ARG A 70 8.44 -13.32 -3.48
CA ARG A 70 9.29 -14.50 -3.49
C ARG A 70 9.02 -15.31 -2.23
N VAL A 71 8.59 -16.56 -2.40
CA VAL A 71 8.29 -17.48 -1.29
C VAL A 71 9.56 -18.08 -0.68
N THR A 72 10.65 -18.17 -1.45
CA THR A 72 11.92 -18.74 -0.98
C THR A 72 12.90 -17.65 -0.56
N GLN A 73 13.72 -17.91 0.47
CA GLN A 73 14.75 -16.98 0.95
C GLN A 73 15.97 -16.85 0.02
N SER A 74 15.96 -17.53 -1.13
CA SER A 74 17.06 -17.54 -2.11
C SER A 74 17.51 -16.14 -2.56
N TRP A 75 16.60 -15.16 -2.56
CA TRP A 75 16.88 -13.78 -2.95
C TRP A 75 17.66 -12.98 -1.90
N TYR A 76 17.75 -13.44 -0.65
CA TYR A 76 18.58 -12.80 0.38
C TYR A 76 20.06 -12.80 -0.02
N SER A 77 20.50 -13.88 -0.69
CA SER A 77 21.85 -13.95 -1.27
C SER A 77 22.08 -12.92 -2.37
N THR A 78 21.03 -12.60 -3.15
CA THR A 78 21.07 -11.58 -4.20
C THR A 78 21.14 -10.18 -3.60
N VAL A 79 20.46 -9.93 -2.47
CA VAL A 79 20.59 -8.69 -1.68
C VAL A 79 22.02 -8.52 -1.20
N GLN A 80 22.59 -9.54 -0.56
CA GLN A 80 23.99 -9.52 -0.10
C GLN A 80 24.95 -9.19 -1.25
N ARG A 81 24.85 -9.91 -2.38
CA ARG A 81 25.71 -9.64 -3.54
C ARG A 81 25.54 -8.23 -4.08
N SER A 82 24.32 -7.69 -4.09
CA SER A 82 24.05 -6.33 -4.59
C SER A 82 24.63 -5.27 -3.67
N LEU A 83 24.43 -5.43 -2.35
CA LEU A 83 24.99 -4.53 -1.33
C LEU A 83 26.51 -4.51 -1.39
N VAL A 84 27.15 -5.69 -1.38
CA VAL A 84 28.61 -5.82 -1.41
C VAL A 84 29.22 -5.29 -2.71
N LYS A 85 28.58 -5.55 -3.86
CA LYS A 85 29.07 -5.09 -5.17
C LYS A 85 29.14 -3.57 -5.28
N GLU A 86 28.25 -2.86 -4.60
CA GLU A 86 28.11 -1.40 -4.70
C GLU A 86 28.58 -0.69 -3.41
N VAL A 87 29.42 -1.34 -2.61
CA VAL A 87 30.15 -0.71 -1.50
C VAL A 87 31.07 0.40 -2.04
N ASN A 88 31.16 1.51 -1.33
CA ASN A 88 31.86 2.75 -1.71
C ASN A 88 31.26 3.49 -2.92
N ILE A 89 30.21 2.96 -3.54
CA ILE A 89 29.47 3.62 -4.62
C ILE A 89 28.12 4.10 -4.09
N LEU A 90 27.28 3.18 -3.63
CA LEU A 90 25.98 3.46 -3.02
C LEU A 90 25.97 3.15 -1.53
N PHE A 91 26.68 2.10 -1.11
CA PHE A 91 26.60 1.57 0.24
C PHE A 91 27.91 1.71 1.01
N THR A 92 27.81 1.88 2.33
CA THR A 92 28.90 1.64 3.27
C THR A 92 28.75 0.25 3.86
N TYR A 93 29.86 -0.32 4.34
CA TYR A 93 29.87 -1.65 4.95
C TYR A 93 30.70 -1.62 6.24
N GLU A 94 30.16 -2.21 7.29
CA GLU A 94 30.85 -2.45 8.56
C GLU A 94 30.52 -3.86 9.06
N GLU A 95 31.50 -4.54 9.63
CA GLU A 95 31.31 -5.84 10.27
C GLU A 95 31.19 -5.67 11.77
N ASN A 96 30.06 -6.10 12.32
CA ASN A 96 29.79 -6.06 13.76
C ASN A 96 29.79 -7.49 14.33
N ALA A 97 30.49 -7.69 15.45
CA ALA A 97 30.64 -9.01 16.08
C ALA A 97 29.31 -9.65 16.53
N GLU A 98 28.29 -8.85 16.84
CA GLU A 98 26.99 -9.33 17.35
C GLU A 98 25.85 -9.26 16.32
N THR A 99 25.87 -8.25 15.44
CA THR A 99 24.80 -8.00 14.46
C THR A 99 25.16 -8.40 13.03
N GLY A 100 26.41 -8.84 12.81
CA GLY A 100 26.91 -9.32 11.52
C GLY A 100 27.16 -8.19 10.53
N ALA A 101 26.87 -8.46 9.26
CA ALA A 101 27.06 -7.51 8.16
C ALA A 101 26.11 -6.31 8.25
N MET A 102 26.68 -5.13 8.49
CA MET A 102 25.97 -3.86 8.57
C MET A 102 26.20 -3.03 7.31
N PHE A 103 25.13 -2.41 6.80
CA PHE A 103 25.19 -1.58 5.60
C PHE A 103 24.52 -0.23 5.85
N GLY A 104 25.08 0.82 5.24
CA GLY A 104 24.53 2.18 5.24
C GLY A 104 24.57 2.78 3.84
N LEU A 105 24.14 4.02 3.70
CA LEU A 105 24.33 4.80 2.48
C LEU A 105 25.64 5.57 2.54
N VAL A 106 26.34 5.67 1.40
CA VAL A 106 27.50 6.58 1.26
C VAL A 106 27.03 8.02 1.39
N THR A 107 25.95 8.38 0.69
CA THR A 107 25.35 9.71 0.73
C THR A 107 24.42 9.84 1.94
N GLN A 108 24.75 10.74 2.87
CA GLN A 108 23.91 11.05 4.03
C GLN A 108 22.79 12.06 3.71
N ASP A 109 22.94 12.83 2.64
CA ASP A 109 21.89 13.72 2.16
C ASP A 109 20.83 12.95 1.36
N LEU A 110 19.76 12.59 2.04
CA LEU A 110 18.64 11.85 1.46
C LEU A 110 17.89 12.63 0.37
N SER A 111 18.05 13.95 0.28
CA SER A 111 17.43 14.76 -0.77
C SER A 111 18.03 14.49 -2.16
N LEU A 112 19.22 13.89 -2.21
CA LEU A 112 19.90 13.51 -3.45
C LEU A 112 19.37 12.19 -4.05
N ILE A 113 18.53 11.46 -3.32
CA ILE A 113 17.90 10.23 -3.82
C ILE A 113 16.85 10.61 -4.87
N LYS A 114 17.15 10.34 -6.14
CA LYS A 114 16.29 10.69 -7.28
C LYS A 114 16.24 9.57 -8.31
N PRO A 115 15.15 9.49 -9.10
CA PRO A 115 15.11 8.64 -10.28
C PRO A 115 16.27 8.97 -11.23
N ASN A 116 16.85 7.97 -11.87
CA ASN A 116 17.81 8.20 -12.95
C ASN A 116 17.05 8.61 -14.22
N TYR A 117 16.82 9.91 -14.38
CA TYR A 117 16.04 10.47 -15.49
C TYR A 117 16.70 10.24 -16.85
N ASP A 118 18.03 10.24 -16.93
CA ASP A 118 18.78 10.06 -18.19
C ASP A 118 18.52 8.69 -18.82
N THR A 119 18.55 7.64 -18.00
CA THR A 119 18.22 6.28 -18.45
C THR A 119 16.74 6.10 -18.78
N MET A 120 15.85 6.78 -18.04
CA MET A 120 14.40 6.66 -18.26
C MET A 120 13.89 7.42 -19.49
N ALA A 121 14.52 8.53 -19.90
CA ALA A 121 14.12 9.30 -21.08
C ALA A 121 14.27 8.51 -22.40
N SER A 122 15.26 7.62 -22.49
CA SER A 122 15.52 6.80 -23.67
C SER A 122 14.43 5.77 -24.02
N SER A 123 13.56 5.45 -23.06
CA SER A 123 12.48 4.47 -23.24
C SER A 123 11.22 5.02 -23.93
N LEU A 124 11.15 6.33 -24.15
CA LEU A 124 10.04 6.99 -24.85
C LEU A 124 10.03 6.73 -26.37
N THR A 125 11.16 6.37 -26.98
CA THR A 125 11.29 6.24 -28.44
C THR A 125 11.11 4.82 -28.98
N LYS A 126 11.07 3.78 -28.12
CA LYS A 126 11.16 2.38 -28.58
C LYS A 126 9.88 1.54 -28.50
N ASN A 127 8.78 2.05 -27.93
CA ASN A 127 7.55 1.25 -27.76
C ASN A 127 6.42 1.59 -28.75
N ASN A 128 6.74 1.94 -29.99
CA ASN A 128 5.76 2.01 -31.08
C ASN A 128 5.77 0.74 -31.95
N ARG A 129 5.58 -0.43 -31.35
CA ARG A 129 5.30 -1.67 -32.09
C ARG A 129 4.00 -2.27 -31.59
N GLN A 130 2.90 -1.70 -32.09
CA GLN A 130 1.57 -2.29 -31.98
C GLN A 130 1.56 -3.68 -32.62
N ASN A 131 1.55 -4.73 -31.81
CA ASN A 131 1.14 -6.04 -32.26
C ASN A 131 -0.39 -6.04 -32.43
N LYS A 132 -0.86 -5.79 -33.66
CA LYS A 132 -2.24 -6.08 -34.07
C LYS A 132 -2.49 -7.58 -33.94
N ARG A 133 -3.20 -8.00 -32.88
CA ARG A 133 -3.87 -9.31 -32.86
C ARG A 133 -5.15 -9.18 -33.68
N LYS A 134 -5.24 -9.98 -34.76
CA LYS A 134 -6.43 -10.11 -35.61
C LYS A 134 -7.59 -10.68 -34.77
N LEU A 135 -8.75 -10.02 -34.79
CA LEU A 135 -10.02 -10.62 -34.37
C LEU A 135 -10.55 -11.52 -35.50
N PRO A 136 -11.06 -12.73 -35.20
CA PRO A 136 -12.00 -13.40 -36.07
C PRO A 136 -13.44 -13.21 -35.58
N GLY A 137 -14.29 -12.73 -36.49
CA GLY A 137 -15.48 -13.48 -36.93
C GLY A 137 -16.69 -13.51 -36.00
N ASN A 138 -17.70 -12.75 -36.40
CA ASN A 138 -19.09 -12.75 -35.93
C ASN A 138 -19.80 -14.07 -36.30
N ASP A 139 -20.35 -14.81 -35.34
CA ASP A 139 -21.40 -15.80 -35.60
C ASP A 139 -22.32 -15.97 -34.38
N SER A 140 -23.61 -16.18 -34.66
CA SER A 140 -24.74 -15.90 -33.78
C SER A 140 -25.38 -17.14 -33.13
N GLY A 141 -25.60 -17.08 -31.80
CA GLY A 141 -26.70 -17.75 -31.06
C GLY A 141 -26.30 -18.83 -30.02
N PRO A 142 -27.15 -19.20 -29.03
CA PRO A 142 -28.27 -18.48 -28.42
C PRO A 142 -28.25 -18.41 -26.85
N THR A 143 -28.88 -17.34 -26.34
CA THR A 143 -29.62 -17.20 -25.05
C THR A 143 -29.18 -17.95 -23.78
N GLY A 144 -28.63 -17.19 -22.82
CA GLY A 144 -28.54 -17.57 -21.41
C GLY A 144 -28.53 -16.35 -20.49
N LYS A 145 -29.72 -16.00 -19.96
CA LYS A 145 -30.04 -15.13 -18.81
C LYS A 145 -29.24 -13.82 -18.60
N LYS A 146 -29.95 -12.74 -18.90
CA LYS A 146 -29.81 -11.33 -18.48
C LYS A 146 -28.89 -11.08 -17.26
N GLY A 147 -27.91 -10.23 -17.48
CA GLY A 147 -27.21 -9.46 -16.45
C GLY A 147 -26.37 -8.37 -17.09
N ARG A 148 -26.97 -7.21 -17.44
CA ARG A 148 -26.20 -6.00 -17.73
C ARG A 148 -25.39 -5.65 -16.47
N PRO A 149 -24.07 -5.43 -16.51
CA PRO A 149 -23.46 -4.63 -15.47
C PRO A 149 -23.77 -3.19 -15.82
N SER A 150 -24.89 -2.69 -15.28
CA SER A 150 -25.16 -1.26 -15.21
C SER A 150 -24.03 -0.65 -14.38
N SER A 151 -23.31 0.31 -14.96
CA SER A 151 -22.25 1.12 -14.37
C SER A 151 -22.73 2.03 -13.21
N ASP A 152 -23.79 1.65 -12.50
CA ASP A 152 -24.50 2.46 -11.49
C ASP A 152 -24.86 1.66 -10.23
N ILE A 153 -24.14 0.58 -9.91
CA ILE A 153 -24.36 -0.17 -8.65
C ILE A 153 -23.81 0.57 -7.42
N THR A 154 -23.07 1.66 -7.59
CA THR A 154 -22.56 2.47 -6.47
C THR A 154 -23.55 3.54 -6.00
N ALA A 155 -24.68 3.76 -6.70
CA ALA A 155 -25.56 4.89 -6.42
C ALA A 155 -26.85 4.56 -5.63
N ASN A 156 -27.23 3.30 -5.41
CA ASN A 156 -28.57 2.98 -4.87
C ASN A 156 -28.67 1.85 -3.83
N VAL A 157 -27.57 1.41 -3.22
CA VAL A 157 -27.70 0.72 -1.93
C VAL A 157 -27.85 1.81 -0.87
N LYS A 158 -29.02 1.91 -0.23
CA LYS A 158 -29.18 2.78 0.95
C LYS A 158 -28.20 2.31 2.01
N LEU A 159 -27.04 2.93 2.05
CA LEU A 159 -26.06 2.68 3.09
C LEU A 159 -26.65 3.19 4.41
N PRO A 160 -26.48 2.43 5.50
CA PRO A 160 -26.66 2.97 6.83
C PRO A 160 -25.91 4.29 7.02
N ALA A 161 -26.35 5.13 7.95
CA ALA A 161 -25.79 6.48 8.19
C ALA A 161 -24.26 6.47 8.43
N HIS A 162 -23.72 5.36 8.92
CA HIS A 162 -22.30 5.17 9.17
C HIS A 162 -21.48 4.70 7.94
N GLY A 163 -22.11 4.59 6.76
CA GLY A 163 -21.46 4.36 5.47
C GLY A 163 -20.97 2.94 5.18
N TYR A 164 -21.09 2.00 6.14
CA TYR A 164 -20.73 0.60 5.91
C TYR A 164 -21.91 -0.21 5.33
N PRO A 165 -21.66 -1.06 4.32
CA PRO A 165 -22.60 -2.10 3.95
C PRO A 165 -22.88 -3.03 5.14
N LEU A 166 -24.12 -3.51 5.26
CA LEU A 166 -24.51 -4.49 6.29
C LEU A 166 -23.66 -5.77 6.24
N GLU A 167 -23.21 -6.15 5.04
CA GLU A 167 -22.33 -7.30 4.80
C GLU A 167 -20.90 -6.86 4.45
N HIS A 168 -20.30 -5.96 5.24
CA HIS A 168 -18.88 -5.65 5.05
C HIS A 168 -17.99 -6.79 5.58
N PRO A 169 -17.04 -7.33 4.79
CA PRO A 169 -16.18 -8.43 5.22
C PRO A 169 -15.26 -8.03 6.38
N PHE A 170 -14.96 -8.99 7.25
CA PHE A 170 -13.95 -8.83 8.31
C PHE A 170 -12.55 -9.13 7.78
N ASN A 171 -11.54 -8.47 8.35
CA ASN A 171 -10.14 -8.83 8.14
C ASN A 171 -9.89 -10.30 8.54
N LYS A 172 -9.42 -11.12 7.60
CA LYS A 172 -9.15 -12.56 7.81
C LYS A 172 -8.07 -13.07 6.85
N ASP A 173 -7.34 -14.11 7.25
CA ASP A 173 -6.39 -14.86 6.40
C ASP A 173 -5.29 -13.98 5.76
N GLY A 174 -4.88 -12.91 6.47
CA GLY A 174 -3.89 -11.95 5.99
C GLY A 174 -4.43 -10.89 5.02
N TYR A 175 -5.71 -10.96 4.66
CA TYR A 175 -6.39 -9.96 3.84
C TYR A 175 -7.02 -8.86 4.70
N ARG A 176 -6.86 -7.62 4.25
CA ARG A 176 -7.47 -6.44 4.88
C ARG A 176 -8.58 -5.90 3.99
N TYR A 177 -9.77 -5.80 4.56
CA TYR A 177 -10.94 -5.22 3.92
C TYR A 177 -11.15 -3.83 4.53
N ILE A 178 -10.93 -2.83 3.71
CA ILE A 178 -11.07 -1.43 4.10
C ILE A 178 -12.11 -0.78 3.19
N LEU A 179 -12.92 0.11 3.75
CA LEU A 179 -13.73 0.99 2.92
C LEU A 179 -12.81 1.98 2.24
N ALA A 180 -13.08 2.20 0.95
CA ALA A 180 -12.36 3.15 0.14
C ALA A 180 -13.35 4.10 -0.54
N GLU A 181 -12.96 5.35 -0.66
CA GLU A 181 -13.67 6.36 -1.42
C GLU A 181 -12.83 6.78 -2.64
N PRO A 182 -13.47 7.21 -3.75
CA PRO A 182 -12.75 7.82 -4.86
C PRO A 182 -11.84 8.94 -4.36
N ASP A 183 -10.57 8.94 -4.76
CA ASP A 183 -9.68 10.05 -4.44
C ASP A 183 -9.99 11.24 -5.37
N PRO A 184 -10.46 12.40 -4.84
CA PRO A 184 -10.73 13.60 -5.63
C PRO A 184 -9.49 14.16 -6.35
N HIS A 185 -8.30 13.79 -5.89
CA HIS A 185 -7.04 14.22 -6.49
C HIS A 185 -6.44 13.17 -7.44
N ALA A 186 -7.13 12.04 -7.66
CA ALA A 186 -6.65 11.03 -8.58
C ALA A 186 -6.62 11.58 -10.02
N PRO A 187 -5.44 11.59 -10.67
CA PRO A 187 -5.34 12.08 -12.05
C PRO A 187 -6.06 11.10 -13.00
N PHE A 188 -6.65 11.57 -14.09
CA PHE A 188 -7.26 10.71 -15.13
C PHE A 188 -8.41 9.81 -14.68
N ARG A 189 -9.11 10.19 -13.59
CA ARG A 189 -10.27 9.42 -13.12
C ARG A 189 -11.32 9.21 -14.22
N GLN A 190 -11.66 10.30 -14.92
CA GLN A 190 -12.64 10.27 -15.99
C GLN A 190 -12.22 9.34 -17.15
N GLU A 191 -10.96 9.44 -17.58
CA GLU A 191 -10.42 8.58 -18.65
C GLU A 191 -10.37 7.10 -18.25
N PHE A 192 -10.12 6.80 -16.97
CA PHE A 192 -10.18 5.44 -16.44
C PHE A 192 -11.61 4.90 -16.46
N ASP A 193 -12.57 5.69 -15.96
CA ASP A 193 -13.98 5.29 -15.89
C ASP A 193 -14.60 5.13 -17.30
N GLU A 194 -14.16 5.92 -18.29
CA GLU A 194 -14.64 5.88 -19.68
C GLU A 194 -13.93 4.83 -20.55
N SER A 195 -12.80 4.28 -20.11
CA SER A 195 -12.00 3.35 -20.90
C SER A 195 -12.47 1.91 -20.73
N SER A 196 -13.00 1.33 -21.82
CA SER A 196 -13.39 -0.08 -21.90
C SER A 196 -12.22 -1.05 -21.74
N ASP A 197 -10.98 -0.59 -21.95
CA ASP A 197 -9.76 -1.40 -21.78
C ASP A 197 -9.49 -1.78 -20.33
N TRP A 198 -10.10 -1.08 -19.36
CA TRP A 198 -9.97 -1.39 -17.92
C TRP A 198 -11.10 -2.26 -17.37
N ALA A 199 -12.08 -2.61 -18.20
CA ALA A 199 -13.16 -3.50 -17.79
C ALA A 199 -12.61 -4.87 -17.33
N GLY A 200 -12.92 -5.23 -16.07
CA GLY A 200 -12.50 -6.49 -15.45
C GLY A 200 -11.04 -6.55 -14.99
N LYS A 201 -10.26 -5.47 -15.09
CA LYS A 201 -8.91 -5.39 -14.53
C LYS A 201 -8.95 -4.97 -13.05
N PRO A 202 -7.97 -5.38 -12.23
CA PRO A 202 -7.84 -4.86 -10.87
C PRO A 202 -7.75 -3.33 -10.87
N ILE A 203 -8.57 -2.70 -10.02
CA ILE A 203 -8.64 -1.25 -9.92
C ILE A 203 -7.29 -0.72 -9.38
N PRO A 204 -6.65 0.24 -10.08
CA PRO A 204 -5.45 0.86 -9.57
C PRO A 204 -5.68 1.55 -8.21
N GLY A 205 -4.91 1.16 -7.19
CA GLY A 205 -5.05 1.69 -5.83
C GLY A 205 -4.78 3.18 -5.64
N TRP A 206 -4.35 3.90 -6.68
CA TRP A 206 -4.18 5.37 -6.63
C TRP A 206 -5.47 6.13 -7.00
N LEU A 207 -6.49 5.44 -7.50
CA LEU A 207 -7.81 6.04 -7.81
C LEU A 207 -8.70 6.19 -6.57
N TYR A 208 -8.31 5.54 -5.48
CA TYR A 208 -9.08 5.43 -4.25
C TYR A 208 -8.18 5.67 -3.06
N ARG A 209 -8.76 6.20 -2.00
CA ARG A 209 -8.12 6.31 -0.68
C ARG A 209 -8.98 5.61 0.36
N THR A 210 -8.36 5.19 1.45
CA THR A 210 -9.09 4.67 2.61
C THR A 210 -10.07 5.72 3.11
N LEU A 211 -11.32 5.32 3.31
CA LEU A 211 -12.32 6.17 3.95
C LEU A 211 -11.99 6.26 5.44
N VAL A 212 -11.56 7.44 5.88
CA VAL A 212 -11.27 7.73 7.29
C VAL A 212 -12.30 8.73 7.80
N PRO A 213 -13.13 8.37 8.80
CA PRO A 213 -14.10 9.31 9.38
C PRO A 213 -13.42 10.54 9.99
N ASN A 214 -14.13 11.66 10.07
CA ASN A 214 -13.63 12.91 10.66
C ASN A 214 -13.37 12.83 12.17
N CYS A 215 -13.86 11.78 12.83
CA CYS A 215 -13.68 11.51 14.24
C CYS A 215 -13.14 10.08 14.46
N VAL A 216 -12.45 9.88 15.58
CA VAL A 216 -11.99 8.55 16.00
C VAL A 216 -13.20 7.75 16.47
N LEU A 217 -13.41 6.59 15.85
CA LEU A 217 -14.54 5.69 16.11
C LEU A 217 -14.04 4.26 16.23
N LEU A 218 -14.88 3.35 16.70
CA LEU A 218 -14.60 1.90 16.64
C LEU A 218 -14.75 1.38 15.20
N ALA A 219 -13.77 0.62 14.73
CA ALA A 219 -13.72 0.09 13.37
C ALA A 219 -14.66 -1.11 13.21
N LEU A 220 -15.58 -1.04 12.24
CA LEU A 220 -16.53 -2.12 11.98
C LEU A 220 -15.91 -3.33 11.27
N HIS A 221 -14.84 -3.10 10.50
CA HIS A 221 -14.13 -4.12 9.71
C HIS A 221 -13.02 -4.83 10.50
N ASP A 222 -12.58 -4.24 11.61
CA ASP A 222 -11.45 -4.73 12.43
C ASP A 222 -11.92 -5.00 13.87
N ARG A 223 -12.89 -5.91 13.98
CA ARG A 223 -13.49 -6.38 15.22
C ARG A 223 -13.73 -7.88 15.17
N ALA A 224 -13.79 -8.51 16.34
CA ALA A 224 -14.29 -9.88 16.44
C ALA A 224 -15.78 -9.94 16.02
N PRO A 225 -16.21 -10.95 15.22
CA PRO A 225 -17.58 -11.04 14.70
C PRO A 225 -18.67 -11.00 15.76
N GLN A 226 -18.40 -11.56 16.93
CA GLN A 226 -19.29 -11.64 18.09
C GLN A 226 -19.48 -10.32 18.86
N LEU A 227 -18.65 -9.30 18.61
CA LEU A 227 -18.81 -7.99 19.28
C LEU A 227 -19.97 -7.22 18.66
N LYS A 228 -20.78 -6.57 19.51
CA LYS A 228 -21.83 -5.63 19.09
C LYS A 228 -21.32 -4.22 19.30
N ILE A 229 -21.32 -3.41 18.25
CA ILE A 229 -20.92 -1.99 18.31
C ILE A 229 -22.19 -1.16 18.22
N SER A 230 -22.28 -0.12 19.05
CA SER A 230 -23.38 0.85 19.02
C SER A 230 -23.46 1.58 17.68
N GLU A 231 -24.63 2.15 17.35
CA GLU A 231 -24.81 2.84 16.06
C GLU A 231 -23.90 4.07 15.89
N ASP A 232 -23.60 4.76 16.99
CA ASP A 232 -22.67 5.90 17.04
C ASP A 232 -21.18 5.47 16.99
N ARG A 233 -20.91 4.17 17.09
CA ARG A 233 -19.58 3.55 17.06
C ARG A 233 -18.64 4.01 18.17
N LEU A 234 -19.20 4.39 19.32
CA LEU A 234 -18.43 4.79 20.51
C LEU A 234 -18.45 3.74 21.62
N ALA A 235 -19.44 2.84 21.63
CA ALA A 235 -19.56 1.76 22.60
C ALA A 235 -19.45 0.38 21.94
N VAL A 236 -18.98 -0.60 22.71
CA VAL A 236 -18.88 -1.99 22.29
C VAL A 236 -19.29 -2.91 23.43
N THR A 237 -20.08 -3.92 23.11
CA THR A 237 -20.54 -4.94 24.04
C THR A 237 -20.11 -6.31 23.54
N GLY A 238 -19.60 -7.14 24.46
CA GLY A 238 -19.26 -8.54 24.22
C GLY A 238 -20.05 -9.44 25.16
N GLU A 239 -20.30 -10.69 24.73
CA GLU A 239 -21.04 -11.66 25.55
C GLU A 239 -20.14 -12.76 26.12
N LYS A 240 -19.18 -13.27 25.34
CA LYS A 240 -18.41 -14.47 25.68
C LYS A 240 -16.93 -14.31 25.38
N GLY A 241 -16.13 -14.49 26.44
CA GLY A 241 -14.68 -14.55 26.36
C GLY A 241 -14.03 -13.25 25.90
N TYR A 242 -12.71 -13.28 25.85
CA TYR A 242 -11.90 -12.13 25.44
C TYR A 242 -11.98 -11.92 23.93
N CYS A 243 -12.34 -10.70 23.56
CA CYS A 243 -12.48 -10.26 22.18
C CYS A 243 -11.79 -8.91 21.99
N MET A 244 -11.53 -8.53 20.73
CA MET A 244 -10.86 -7.27 20.42
C MET A 244 -11.59 -6.52 19.31
N VAL A 245 -11.60 -5.19 19.44
CA VAL A 245 -11.96 -4.22 18.41
C VAL A 245 -10.87 -3.15 18.36
N ARG A 246 -10.61 -2.59 17.17
CA ARG A 246 -9.68 -1.48 16.98
C ARG A 246 -10.38 -0.18 16.66
N ALA A 247 -9.71 0.94 16.88
CA ALA A 247 -10.17 2.24 16.43
C ALA A 247 -9.95 2.42 14.91
N THR A 248 -10.68 3.35 14.30
CA THR A 248 -10.55 3.73 12.88
C THR A 248 -9.21 4.40 12.56
N HIS A 249 -8.59 5.03 13.56
CA HIS A 249 -7.36 5.78 13.42
C HIS A 249 -6.19 4.99 14.00
N SER A 250 -5.02 5.16 13.39
CA SER A 250 -3.77 4.62 13.89
C SER A 250 -2.80 5.76 14.18
N VAL A 251 -2.03 5.62 15.26
CA VAL A 251 -0.97 6.57 15.57
C VAL A 251 0.35 5.97 15.11
N ASN A 252 1.03 6.69 14.22
CA ASN A 252 2.37 6.28 13.77
C ASN A 252 3.47 6.86 14.67
N ARG A 253 3.28 8.09 15.19
CA ARG A 253 4.30 8.84 15.97
C ARG A 253 3.66 9.81 16.96
N GLY A 254 4.51 10.31 17.87
CA GLY A 254 4.15 11.34 18.84
C GLY A 254 3.68 10.75 20.18
N ARG A 255 3.21 11.64 21.06
CA ARG A 255 2.57 11.28 22.32
C ARG A 255 1.08 11.47 22.17
N TRP A 256 0.33 10.44 22.48
CA TRP A 256 -1.11 10.41 22.37
C TRP A 256 -1.67 9.72 23.61
N TYR A 257 -2.91 10.03 23.94
CA TYR A 257 -3.65 9.32 24.97
C TYR A 257 -5.06 9.07 24.44
N PHE A 258 -5.71 8.07 25.01
CA PHE A 258 -7.12 7.82 24.84
C PHE A 258 -7.69 7.46 26.20
N GLU A 259 -8.99 7.62 26.35
CA GLU A 259 -9.72 7.19 27.53
C GLU A 259 -10.82 6.20 27.13
N ALA A 260 -11.21 5.37 28.07
CA ALA A 260 -12.32 4.44 27.92
C ALA A 260 -13.18 4.54 29.18
N VAL A 261 -14.50 4.63 28.99
CA VAL A 261 -15.47 4.67 30.07
C VAL A 261 -16.19 3.33 30.10
N VAL A 262 -16.22 2.69 31.27
CA VAL A 262 -16.98 1.46 31.49
C VAL A 262 -18.39 1.85 31.90
N GLU A 263 -19.35 1.69 31.00
CA GLU A 263 -20.76 2.01 31.26
C GLU A 263 -21.45 0.91 32.08
N GLU A 264 -21.21 -0.35 31.74
CA GLU A 264 -21.78 -1.51 32.41
C GLU A 264 -20.72 -2.55 32.74
N MET A 265 -20.73 -3.08 33.96
CA MET A 265 -19.84 -4.16 34.40
C MET A 265 -20.61 -5.21 35.22
N PRO A 266 -21.30 -6.16 34.55
CA PRO A 266 -22.00 -7.25 35.22
C PRO A 266 -21.06 -8.17 36.01
N GLU A 267 -21.62 -8.89 36.98
CA GLU A 267 -20.88 -9.87 37.78
C GLU A 267 -20.37 -11.01 36.88
N GLY A 268 -19.06 -11.25 36.87
CA GLY A 268 -18.42 -12.22 35.97
C GLY A 268 -17.98 -11.67 34.61
N ALA A 269 -17.94 -10.34 34.42
CA ALA A 269 -17.47 -9.70 33.18
C ALA A 269 -15.94 -9.69 32.98
N ALA A 270 -15.17 -10.33 33.88
CA ALA A 270 -13.71 -10.42 33.83
C ALA A 270 -13.23 -11.81 33.37
#